data_AF-A0A258AX57-F1
#
_entry.id   AF-A0A258AX57-F1
#
_cell.length_a   1.000
_cell.length_b   1.000
_cell.length_c   1.000
_cell.angle_alpha   90.00
_cell.angle_beta   90.00
_cell.angle_gamma   90.00
#
_symmetry.space_group_name_H-M   'P 1'
#
loop_
_entity.id
_entity.type
_entity.pdbx_description
1 polymer ?
#
loop_
_entity_poly.entity_id
_entity_poly.type
_entity_poly.pdbx_seq_one_letter_code
_entity_poly.pdbx_strand_id
1 'polypeptide(L)'
;AGGALFDNRRGLQAGLILGVSVLLSTEAFIAKTDAVLCGFITLFMAALGQIYVAYKNRPADADPKERIRFRRLRIIFWLGFAASILIKGPIGPMVFFACALTLIGWDKYAAKGDPAKGRMEWFRHLGWSWGLTLTALMVGPWAIAITIATDGAFWGTAIGDDLAPKLVSGSEGHFAWPGTHTLMLPLMFFPGTFLLGGALQAAVSRRLEPAIRFAICWFLPAFIIFEISPTKLIHYPLPTYGGLALLAVVSISMAHKRWANIMNMALGLFAGVVISWIAISALTEFGTGAHPTVALTAVTVTVAACLLIAGLGGFFLWQNHKATGLACLLIGGIFGHLGLITLASQLQP
;
A
#
# COMPACT_ATOMS: atom_id res chain seq x y z
N ALA A 1 -2.87 9.92 -6.91
CA ALA A 1 -3.92 10.02 -5.86
C ALA A 1 -3.73 11.26 -5.01
N GLY A 2 -2.68 11.34 -4.18
CA GLY A 2 -2.50 12.42 -3.20
C GLY A 2 -2.49 13.85 -3.79
N GLY A 3 -2.00 13.99 -5.03
CA GLY A 3 -2.02 15.26 -5.79
C GLY A 3 -3.41 15.88 -5.91
N ALA A 4 -4.38 15.06 -6.30
CA ALA A 4 -5.75 15.48 -6.55
C ALA A 4 -6.66 15.34 -5.30
N LEU A 5 -6.27 14.49 -4.34
CA LEU A 5 -7.01 14.32 -3.08
C LEU A 5 -6.68 15.39 -2.05
N PHE A 6 -5.44 15.90 -2.07
CA PHE A 6 -4.95 16.90 -1.13
C PHE A 6 -4.27 18.04 -1.90
N ASP A 7 -3.04 17.80 -2.38
CA ASP A 7 -2.25 18.72 -3.21
C ASP A 7 -1.06 17.98 -3.83
N ASN A 8 -0.48 18.56 -4.89
CA ASN A 8 0.63 17.96 -5.66
C ASN A 8 1.83 17.57 -4.80
N ARG A 9 2.17 18.37 -3.79
CA ARG A 9 3.31 18.10 -2.90
C ARG A 9 3.04 16.85 -2.06
N ARG A 10 1.86 16.73 -1.46
CA ARG A 10 1.47 15.52 -0.70
C ARG A 10 1.36 14.29 -1.60
N GLY A 11 0.93 14.47 -2.85
CA GLY A 11 0.96 13.42 -3.87
C GLY A 11 2.35 12.85 -4.10
N LEU A 12 3.32 13.73 -4.35
CA LEU A 12 4.72 13.35 -4.53
C LEU A 12 5.30 12.70 -3.28
N GLN A 13 5.09 13.30 -2.11
CA GLN A 13 5.59 12.78 -0.84
C GLN A 13 5.06 11.37 -0.55
N ALA A 14 3.78 11.09 -0.84
CA ALA A 14 3.19 9.78 -0.60
C ALA A 14 3.80 8.73 -1.54
N GLY A 15 4.01 9.10 -2.81
CA GLY A 15 4.72 8.26 -3.78
C GLY A 15 6.16 7.98 -3.37
N LEU A 16 6.88 9.00 -2.89
CA LEU A 16 8.26 8.85 -2.41
C LEU A 16 8.36 7.96 -1.18
N ILE A 17 7.55 8.20 -0.14
CA ILE A 17 7.54 7.37 1.08
C ILE A 17 7.22 5.91 0.76
N LEU A 18 6.21 5.67 -0.08
CA LEU A 18 5.87 4.32 -0.52
C LEU A 18 7.04 3.71 -1.32
N GLY A 19 7.61 4.49 -2.25
CA GLY A 19 8.71 4.09 -3.12
C GLY A 19 10.02 3.80 -2.40
N VAL A 20 10.27 4.39 -1.22
CA VAL A 20 11.46 4.09 -0.38
C VAL A 20 11.13 3.12 0.76
N SER A 21 9.89 2.63 0.86
CA SER A 21 9.54 1.64 1.88
C SER A 21 10.29 0.34 1.63
N VAL A 22 10.75 -0.33 2.69
CA VAL A 22 11.48 -1.62 2.58
C VAL A 22 10.69 -2.60 1.72
N LEU A 23 9.37 -2.70 1.92
CA LEU A 23 8.56 -3.68 1.21
C LEU A 23 8.49 -3.42 -0.30
N LEU A 24 8.04 -2.24 -0.73
CA LEU A 24 7.91 -1.95 -2.15
C LEU A 24 9.27 -1.97 -2.85
N SER A 25 10.28 -1.38 -2.21
CA SER A 25 11.61 -1.28 -2.81
C SER A 25 12.26 -2.66 -2.94
N THR A 26 12.06 -3.57 -1.98
CA THR A 26 12.59 -4.94 -2.10
C THR A 26 11.86 -5.70 -3.20
N GLU A 27 10.52 -5.65 -3.22
CA GLU A 27 9.71 -6.30 -4.26
C GLU A 27 9.99 -5.76 -5.68
N ALA A 28 10.45 -4.51 -5.81
CA ALA A 28 10.81 -3.91 -7.09
C ALA A 28 12.17 -4.37 -7.63
N PHE A 29 13.06 -4.88 -6.78
CA PHE A 29 14.41 -5.31 -7.14
C PHE A 29 14.58 -6.84 -7.19
N ILE A 30 13.51 -7.58 -6.90
CA ILE A 30 13.44 -9.02 -7.11
C ILE A 30 12.46 -9.30 -8.24
N ALA A 31 12.75 -10.32 -9.06
CA ALA A 31 11.98 -10.63 -10.27
C ALA A 31 10.61 -11.27 -9.96
N LYS A 32 9.74 -10.53 -9.25
CA LYS A 32 8.37 -10.92 -8.86
C LYS A 32 7.34 -9.91 -9.35
N THR A 33 6.09 -10.35 -9.38
CA THR A 33 4.96 -9.60 -9.94
C THR A 33 4.34 -8.58 -8.98
N ASP A 34 4.67 -8.61 -7.69
CA ASP A 34 3.96 -7.87 -6.64
C ASP A 34 4.13 -6.35 -6.73
N ALA A 35 5.30 -5.86 -7.12
CA ALA A 35 5.52 -4.43 -7.37
C ALA A 35 4.68 -3.93 -8.55
N VAL A 36 4.57 -4.72 -9.63
CA VAL A 36 3.75 -4.40 -10.81
C VAL A 36 2.26 -4.39 -10.44
N LEU A 37 1.81 -5.40 -9.68
CA LEU A 37 0.45 -5.47 -9.14
C LEU A 37 0.12 -4.25 -8.28
N CYS A 38 1.02 -3.88 -7.36
CA CYS A 38 0.88 -2.69 -6.52
C CYS A 38 0.76 -1.42 -7.36
N GLY A 39 1.53 -1.30 -8.45
CA GLY A 39 1.45 -0.19 -9.40
C GLY A 39 0.06 -0.06 -10.05
N PHE A 40 -0.47 -1.15 -10.62
CA PHE A 40 -1.79 -1.15 -11.24
C PHE A 40 -2.92 -0.90 -10.23
N ILE A 41 -2.84 -1.49 -9.03
CA ILE A 41 -3.78 -1.24 -7.95
C ILE A 41 -3.73 0.23 -7.52
N THR A 42 -2.54 0.80 -7.37
CA THR A 42 -2.35 2.21 -7.06
C THR A 42 -2.95 3.12 -8.12
N LEU A 43 -2.82 2.79 -9.41
CA LEU A 43 -3.40 3.54 -10.51
C LEU A 43 -4.94 3.57 -10.44
N PHE A 44 -5.58 2.40 -10.35
CA PHE A 44 -7.05 2.39 -10.32
C PHE A 44 -7.60 2.95 -9.01
N MET A 45 -6.94 2.71 -7.86
CA MET A 45 -7.34 3.30 -6.58
C MET A 45 -7.15 4.82 -6.58
N ALA A 46 -6.11 5.34 -7.23
CA ALA A 46 -5.93 6.77 -7.42
C ALA A 46 -7.05 7.40 -8.26
N ALA A 47 -7.52 6.72 -9.31
CA ALA A 47 -8.65 7.16 -10.10
C ALA A 47 -9.96 7.09 -9.30
N LEU A 48 -10.18 5.98 -8.59
CA LEU A 48 -11.35 5.79 -7.73
C LEU A 48 -11.44 6.87 -6.65
N GLY A 49 -10.35 7.15 -5.95
CA GLY A 49 -10.32 8.16 -4.89
C GLY A 49 -10.69 9.55 -5.40
N GLN A 50 -10.17 9.94 -6.57
CA GLN A 50 -10.51 11.21 -7.21
C GLN A 50 -11.99 11.30 -7.56
N ILE A 51 -12.54 10.24 -8.16
CA ILE A 51 -13.98 10.17 -8.48
C ILE A 51 -14.79 10.27 -7.17
N TYR A 52 -14.46 9.46 -6.18
CA TYR A 52 -15.15 9.44 -4.88
C TYR A 52 -15.15 10.83 -4.21
N VAL A 53 -14.00 11.46 -4.03
CA VAL A 53 -13.90 12.77 -3.37
C VAL A 53 -14.62 13.87 -4.16
N ALA A 54 -14.52 13.86 -5.49
CA ALA A 54 -15.22 14.85 -6.30
C ALA A 54 -16.76 14.75 -6.15
N TYR A 55 -17.30 13.53 -6.08
CA TYR A 55 -18.73 13.34 -5.81
C TYR A 55 -19.11 13.73 -4.38
N LYS A 56 -18.24 13.51 -3.39
CA LYS A 56 -18.52 13.87 -1.99
C LYS A 56 -18.41 15.35 -1.70
N ASN A 57 -17.58 16.07 -2.45
CA ASN A 57 -17.46 17.53 -2.32
C ASN A 57 -18.52 18.28 -3.16
N ARG A 58 -19.47 17.58 -3.79
CA ARG A 58 -20.57 18.23 -4.50
C ARG A 58 -21.46 19.05 -3.54
N PRO A 59 -21.91 20.23 -3.98
CA PRO A 59 -22.94 20.98 -3.27
C PRO A 59 -24.19 20.11 -2.97
N ALA A 60 -24.91 20.45 -1.91
CA ALA A 60 -26.10 19.69 -1.50
C ALA A 60 -27.22 19.80 -2.55
N ASP A 61 -27.32 20.97 -3.18
CA ASP A 61 -28.27 21.38 -4.23
C ASP A 61 -27.87 20.94 -5.65
N ALA A 62 -26.68 20.35 -5.83
CA ALA A 62 -26.25 19.86 -7.13
C ALA A 62 -27.21 18.78 -7.66
N ASP A 63 -27.60 18.88 -8.93
CA ASP A 63 -28.51 17.93 -9.57
C ASP A 63 -27.91 16.50 -9.49
N PRO A 64 -28.62 15.55 -8.85
CA PRO A 64 -28.19 14.15 -8.76
C PRO A 64 -27.95 13.49 -10.13
N LYS A 65 -28.60 14.00 -11.19
CA LYS A 65 -28.44 13.51 -12.56
C LYS A 65 -27.22 14.11 -13.27
N GLU A 66 -26.63 15.18 -12.74
CA GLU A 66 -25.45 15.79 -13.33
C GLU A 66 -24.29 14.78 -13.29
N ARG A 67 -23.70 14.48 -14.44
CA ARG A 67 -22.52 13.61 -14.55
C ARG A 67 -21.25 14.45 -14.63
N ILE A 68 -20.36 14.31 -13.64
CA ILE A 68 -18.99 14.80 -13.83
C ILE A 68 -18.31 13.94 -14.89
N ARG A 69 -17.79 14.58 -15.93
CA ARG A 69 -17.11 13.90 -17.04
C ARG A 69 -15.69 13.48 -16.67
N PHE A 70 -15.56 12.35 -15.96
CA PHE A 70 -14.28 11.73 -15.64
C PHE A 70 -13.83 10.70 -16.70
N ARG A 71 -13.81 11.04 -18.00
CA ARG A 71 -13.45 10.07 -19.05
C ARG A 71 -12.05 9.48 -18.83
N ARG A 72 -11.05 10.33 -18.58
CA ARG A 72 -9.66 9.90 -18.33
C ARG A 72 -9.54 9.01 -17.09
N LEU A 73 -10.10 9.42 -15.95
CA LEU A 73 -10.00 8.63 -14.71
C LEU A 73 -10.71 7.27 -14.82
N ARG A 74 -11.86 7.20 -15.48
CA ARG A 74 -12.53 5.90 -15.68
C ARG A 74 -11.71 4.96 -16.57
N ILE A 75 -11.06 5.49 -17.61
CA ILE A 75 -10.15 4.68 -18.45
C ILE A 75 -8.98 4.17 -17.60
N ILE A 76 -8.33 5.05 -16.83
CA ILE A 76 -7.24 4.65 -15.92
C ILE A 76 -7.72 3.59 -14.91
N PHE A 77 -8.92 3.77 -14.34
CA PHE A 77 -9.52 2.82 -13.42
C PHE A 77 -9.68 1.44 -14.07
N TRP A 78 -10.37 1.35 -15.21
CA TRP A 78 -10.67 0.06 -15.84
C TRP A 78 -9.45 -0.62 -16.46
N LEU A 79 -8.49 0.15 -17.02
CA LEU A 79 -7.22 -0.40 -17.49
C LEU A 79 -6.39 -0.96 -16.33
N GLY A 80 -6.25 -0.22 -15.23
CA GLY A 80 -5.54 -0.69 -14.04
C GLY A 80 -6.22 -1.89 -13.40
N PHE A 81 -7.56 -1.88 -13.31
CA PHE A 81 -8.35 -2.99 -12.79
C PHE A 81 -8.16 -4.26 -13.62
N ALA A 82 -8.29 -4.17 -14.95
CA ALA A 82 -8.07 -5.30 -15.85
C ALA A 82 -6.63 -5.83 -15.80
N ALA A 83 -5.64 -4.94 -15.80
CA ALA A 83 -4.23 -5.33 -15.68
C ALA A 83 -3.95 -6.04 -14.35
N SER A 84 -4.55 -5.60 -13.24
CA SER A 84 -4.38 -6.27 -11.95
C SER A 84 -4.93 -7.71 -11.94
N ILE A 85 -5.98 -7.98 -12.71
CA ILE A 85 -6.54 -9.33 -12.89
C ILE A 85 -5.56 -10.20 -13.68
N LEU A 86 -4.97 -9.67 -14.76
CA LEU A 86 -3.97 -10.41 -15.54
C LEU A 86 -2.72 -10.75 -14.73
N ILE A 87 -2.35 -9.94 -13.73
CA ILE A 87 -1.16 -10.16 -12.91
C ILE A 87 -1.41 -11.19 -11.80
N LYS A 88 -2.46 -11.01 -10.98
CA LYS A 88 -2.68 -11.86 -9.78
C LYS A 88 -4.16 -12.14 -9.54
N GLY A 89 -4.93 -12.28 -10.62
CA GLY A 89 -6.33 -12.70 -10.61
C GLY A 89 -7.21 -11.88 -9.65
N PRO A 90 -7.63 -12.46 -8.51
CA PRO A 90 -8.60 -11.85 -7.62
C PRO A 90 -8.08 -10.69 -6.77
N ILE A 91 -6.76 -10.48 -6.65
CA ILE A 91 -6.21 -9.55 -5.64
C ILE A 91 -6.65 -8.10 -5.90
N GLY A 92 -6.55 -7.63 -7.15
CA GLY A 92 -7.03 -6.29 -7.53
C GLY A 92 -8.53 -6.10 -7.27
N PRO A 93 -9.40 -6.99 -7.79
CA PRO A 93 -10.83 -7.00 -7.48
C PRO A 93 -11.13 -7.02 -5.98
N MET A 94 -10.43 -7.85 -5.21
CA MET A 94 -10.61 -7.95 -3.75
C MET A 94 -10.32 -6.62 -3.06
N VAL A 95 -9.18 -5.97 -3.36
CA VAL A 95 -8.84 -4.66 -2.80
C VAL A 95 -9.87 -3.60 -3.18
N PHE A 96 -10.31 -3.59 -4.44
CA PHE A 96 -11.33 -2.67 -4.92
C PHE A 96 -12.67 -2.85 -4.18
N PHE A 97 -13.20 -4.08 -4.13
CA PHE A 97 -14.50 -4.34 -3.50
C PHE A 97 -14.44 -4.17 -1.98
N ALA A 98 -13.36 -4.58 -1.32
CA ALA A 98 -13.16 -4.32 0.11
C ALA A 98 -13.22 -2.82 0.41
N CYS A 99 -12.56 -1.99 -0.41
CA CYS A 99 -12.61 -0.54 -0.27
C CYS A 99 -14.00 0.02 -0.59
N ALA A 100 -14.56 -0.32 -1.75
CA ALA A 100 -15.80 0.24 -2.26
C ALA A 100 -17.00 -0.12 -1.37
N LEU A 101 -17.11 -1.37 -0.92
CA LEU A 101 -18.19 -1.81 -0.03
C LEU A 101 -18.08 -1.15 1.34
N THR A 102 -16.86 -0.98 1.87
CA THR A 102 -16.63 -0.26 3.12
C THR A 102 -17.03 1.21 2.99
N LEU A 103 -16.68 1.88 1.88
CA LEU A 103 -17.11 3.26 1.61
C LEU A 103 -18.64 3.38 1.49
N ILE A 104 -19.28 2.45 0.77
CA ILE A 104 -20.73 2.37 0.62
C ILE A 104 -21.41 2.21 2.00
N GLY A 105 -20.89 1.32 2.84
CA GLY A 105 -21.39 1.11 4.20
C GLY A 105 -21.20 2.33 5.09
N TRP A 106 -20.03 2.95 5.05
CA TRP A 106 -19.70 4.16 5.80
C TRP A 106 -20.59 5.33 5.38
N ASP A 107 -20.76 5.54 4.07
CA ASP A 107 -21.60 6.60 3.53
C ASP A 107 -23.07 6.43 3.93
N LYS A 108 -23.61 5.20 3.89
CA LYS A 108 -24.95 4.88 4.39
C LYS A 108 -25.09 5.18 5.87
N TYR A 109 -24.11 4.79 6.67
CA TYR A 109 -24.10 5.05 8.11
C TYR A 109 -24.08 6.55 8.42
N ALA A 110 -23.24 7.30 7.72
CA ALA A 110 -23.13 8.76 7.86
C ALA A 110 -24.39 9.51 7.37
N ALA A 111 -25.22 8.88 6.52
CA ALA A 111 -26.44 9.44 5.98
C ALA A 111 -27.66 9.33 6.90
N LYS A 112 -27.55 8.69 8.08
CA LYS A 112 -28.66 8.48 9.04
C LYS A 112 -29.34 9.76 9.58
N GLY A 113 -28.95 10.95 9.12
CA GLY A 113 -29.65 12.22 9.37
C GLY A 113 -29.63 13.18 8.18
N ASP A 114 -29.14 12.77 7.02
CA ASP A 114 -29.08 13.58 5.80
C ASP A 114 -28.92 12.68 4.56
N PRO A 115 -30.00 12.41 3.82
CA PRO A 115 -29.98 11.56 2.62
C PRO A 115 -29.00 12.04 1.54
N ALA A 116 -28.69 13.34 1.49
CA ALA A 116 -27.74 13.89 0.52
C ALA A 116 -26.30 13.40 0.77
N LYS A 117 -25.96 12.98 2.01
CA LYS A 117 -24.65 12.44 2.37
C LYS A 117 -24.46 10.96 1.95
N GLY A 118 -25.56 10.24 1.77
CA GLY A 118 -25.58 8.81 1.39
C GLY A 118 -25.47 8.53 -0.11
N ARG A 119 -25.25 9.57 -0.94
CA ARG A 119 -25.21 9.44 -2.40
C ARG A 119 -24.09 8.49 -2.85
N MET A 120 -24.49 7.45 -3.59
CA MET A 120 -23.64 6.40 -4.19
C MET A 120 -23.37 6.66 -5.68
N GLU A 121 -23.56 7.90 -6.12
CA GLU A 121 -23.40 8.28 -7.51
C GLU A 121 -22.00 7.98 -8.03
N TRP A 122 -20.97 8.14 -7.20
CA TRP A 122 -19.59 7.81 -7.55
C TRP A 122 -19.44 6.37 -8.03
N PHE A 123 -20.11 5.42 -7.37
CA PHE A 123 -20.05 4.00 -7.69
C PHE A 123 -20.88 3.69 -8.95
N ARG A 124 -22.09 4.25 -9.04
CA ARG A 124 -22.97 4.07 -10.21
C ARG A 124 -22.35 4.63 -11.50
N HIS A 125 -21.58 5.71 -11.38
CA HIS A 125 -20.99 6.43 -12.51
C HIS A 125 -19.58 5.96 -12.91
N LEU A 126 -19.06 4.87 -12.34
CA LEU A 126 -17.79 4.26 -12.77
C LEU A 126 -17.81 3.79 -14.23
N GLY A 127 -18.99 3.61 -14.82
CA GLY A 127 -19.12 3.16 -16.21
C GLY A 127 -19.04 1.65 -16.35
N TRP A 128 -19.72 0.92 -15.48
CA TRP A 128 -19.75 -0.54 -15.40
C TRP A 128 -19.91 -1.25 -16.74
N SER A 129 -20.83 -0.82 -17.59
CA SER A 129 -21.10 -1.49 -18.87
C SER A 129 -19.89 -1.55 -19.78
N TRP A 130 -19.35 -0.39 -20.16
CA TRP A 130 -18.17 -0.33 -21.04
C TRP A 130 -16.89 -0.76 -20.32
N GLY A 131 -16.81 -0.51 -19.01
CA GLY A 131 -15.66 -0.87 -18.19
C GLY A 131 -15.46 -2.38 -18.08
N LEU A 132 -16.53 -3.11 -17.76
CA LEU A 132 -16.51 -4.58 -17.75
C LEU A 132 -16.27 -5.13 -19.16
N THR A 133 -16.80 -4.48 -20.20
CA THR A 133 -16.48 -4.84 -21.60
C THR A 133 -14.98 -4.70 -21.87
N LEU A 134 -14.35 -3.58 -21.47
CA LEU A 134 -12.91 -3.38 -21.61
C LEU A 134 -12.11 -4.42 -20.80
N THR A 135 -12.52 -4.71 -19.57
CA THR A 135 -11.89 -5.77 -18.77
C THR A 135 -11.99 -7.13 -19.45
N ALA A 136 -13.15 -7.49 -19.99
CA ALA A 136 -13.34 -8.73 -20.74
C ALA A 136 -12.49 -8.77 -22.01
N LEU A 137 -12.36 -7.65 -22.73
CA LEU A 137 -11.50 -7.57 -23.92
C LEU A 137 -10.00 -7.71 -23.60
N MET A 138 -9.56 -7.27 -22.42
CA MET A 138 -8.16 -7.41 -21.99
C MET A 138 -7.84 -8.78 -21.39
N VAL A 139 -8.72 -9.28 -20.52
CA VAL A 139 -8.50 -10.54 -19.79
C VAL A 139 -8.93 -11.75 -20.61
N GLY A 140 -10.01 -11.61 -21.38
CA GLY A 140 -10.67 -12.67 -22.14
C GLY A 140 -9.76 -13.38 -23.13
N PRO A 141 -8.94 -12.71 -23.96
CA PRO A 141 -8.07 -13.40 -24.91
C PRO A 141 -7.11 -14.39 -24.25
N TRP A 142 -6.47 -13.98 -23.15
CA TRP A 142 -5.60 -14.87 -22.38
C TRP A 142 -6.38 -16.00 -21.70
N ALA A 143 -7.52 -15.67 -21.07
CA ALA A 143 -8.37 -16.64 -20.39
C ALA A 143 -8.91 -17.71 -21.37
N ILE A 144 -9.30 -17.32 -22.58
CA ILE A 144 -9.75 -18.24 -23.64
C ILE A 144 -8.55 -19.10 -24.11
N ALA A 145 -7.41 -18.48 -24.39
CA ALA A 145 -6.23 -19.18 -24.88
C ALA A 145 -5.73 -20.25 -23.89
N ILE A 146 -5.65 -19.93 -22.59
CA ILE A 146 -5.21 -20.91 -21.58
C ILE A 146 -6.24 -22.02 -21.38
N THR A 147 -7.53 -21.72 -21.51
CA THR A 147 -8.60 -22.72 -21.44
C THR A 147 -8.47 -23.72 -22.58
N ILE A 148 -8.31 -23.23 -23.82
CA ILE A 148 -8.13 -24.09 -25.00
C ILE A 148 -6.82 -24.89 -24.89
N ALA A 149 -5.72 -24.24 -24.50
CA ALA A 149 -4.41 -24.89 -24.43
C ALA A 149 -4.31 -25.98 -23.34
N THR A 150 -5.22 -26.00 -22.37
CA THR A 150 -5.21 -26.96 -21.26
C THR A 150 -6.47 -27.81 -21.19
N ASP A 151 -7.34 -27.75 -22.21
CA ASP A 151 -8.67 -28.35 -22.20
C ASP A 151 -9.47 -28.06 -20.91
N GLY A 152 -9.27 -26.85 -20.36
CA GLY A 152 -9.89 -26.37 -19.13
C GLY A 152 -9.22 -26.82 -17.82
N ALA A 153 -8.24 -27.73 -17.86
CA ALA A 153 -7.57 -28.27 -16.67
C ALA A 153 -6.91 -27.19 -15.80
N PHE A 154 -6.40 -26.12 -16.42
CA PHE A 154 -5.80 -24.98 -15.71
C PHE A 154 -6.71 -24.42 -14.62
N TRP A 155 -8.01 -24.29 -14.86
CA TRP A 155 -8.94 -23.70 -13.89
C TRP A 155 -9.17 -24.60 -12.68
N GLY A 156 -9.19 -25.92 -12.90
CA GLY A 156 -9.27 -26.90 -11.82
C GLY A 156 -8.10 -26.76 -10.86
N THR A 157 -6.88 -26.71 -11.40
CA THR A 157 -5.67 -26.54 -10.59
C THR A 157 -5.55 -25.14 -9.99
N ALA A 158 -5.78 -24.08 -10.77
CA ALA A 158 -5.63 -22.70 -10.28
C ALA A 158 -6.65 -22.34 -9.19
N ILE A 159 -7.91 -22.79 -9.32
CA ILE A 159 -8.95 -22.49 -8.34
C ILE A 159 -8.94 -23.52 -7.20
N GLY A 160 -8.89 -24.80 -7.55
CA GLY A 160 -9.05 -25.91 -6.60
C GLY A 160 -7.79 -26.25 -5.84
N ASP A 161 -6.64 -26.35 -6.52
CA ASP A 161 -5.39 -26.83 -5.91
C ASP A 161 -4.52 -25.68 -5.38
N ASP A 162 -4.61 -24.47 -5.96
CA ASP A 162 -3.79 -23.33 -5.55
C ASP A 162 -4.55 -22.33 -4.67
N LEU A 163 -5.69 -21.83 -5.14
CA LEU A 163 -6.41 -20.74 -4.48
C LEU A 163 -7.23 -21.19 -3.26
N ALA A 164 -7.97 -22.29 -3.37
CA ALA A 164 -8.80 -22.78 -2.26
C ALA A 164 -7.97 -23.20 -1.03
N PRO A 165 -6.84 -23.94 -1.17
CA PRO A 165 -6.02 -24.31 -0.02
C PRO A 165 -5.39 -23.09 0.64
N LYS A 166 -5.01 -22.05 -0.12
CA LYS A 166 -4.49 -20.78 0.41
C LYS A 166 -5.49 -20.01 1.28
N LEU A 167 -6.79 -20.17 1.00
CA LEU A 167 -7.89 -19.54 1.74
C LEU A 167 -8.35 -20.35 2.97
N VAL A 168 -8.29 -21.69 2.90
CA VAL A 168 -8.84 -22.57 3.94
C VAL A 168 -7.76 -23.06 4.91
N SER A 169 -6.52 -23.20 4.45
CA SER A 169 -5.40 -23.73 5.24
C SER A 169 -4.14 -22.88 5.01
N GLY A 170 -3.14 -22.97 5.91
CA GLY A 170 -1.83 -22.39 5.61
C GLY A 170 -1.14 -23.24 4.55
N SER A 171 -1.21 -22.82 3.29
CA SER A 171 -0.56 -23.52 2.18
C SER A 171 0.94 -23.22 2.18
N GLU A 172 1.73 -24.14 1.61
CA GLU A 172 3.18 -24.00 1.38
C GLU A 172 4.00 -23.70 2.66
N GLY A 173 3.51 -24.09 3.84
CA GLY A 173 4.18 -23.83 5.12
C GLY A 173 4.11 -22.37 5.58
N HIS A 174 3.34 -21.52 4.88
CA HIS A 174 3.20 -20.10 5.18
C HIS A 174 2.03 -19.79 6.12
N PHE A 175 1.71 -20.71 7.03
CA PHE A 175 0.73 -20.43 8.09
C PHE A 175 1.31 -19.41 9.07
N ALA A 176 0.55 -18.35 9.36
CA ALA A 176 0.85 -17.51 10.50
C ALA A 176 -0.43 -16.88 11.10
N TRP A 177 -0.41 -16.62 12.40
CA TRP A 177 -1.58 -16.10 13.14
C TRP A 177 -1.99 -14.68 12.69
N PRO A 178 -3.28 -14.30 12.84
CA PRO A 178 -3.68 -12.90 12.71
C PRO A 178 -2.85 -12.00 13.64
N GLY A 179 -2.45 -10.84 13.15
CA GLY A 179 -1.54 -9.91 13.84
C GLY A 179 -0.14 -9.85 13.23
N THR A 180 0.21 -10.78 12.34
CA THR A 180 1.56 -10.92 11.78
C THR A 180 1.90 -9.82 10.78
N HIS A 181 0.99 -9.43 9.88
CA HIS A 181 1.22 -8.28 9.03
C HIS A 181 1.24 -6.99 9.85
N THR A 182 0.41 -6.88 10.89
CA THR A 182 0.44 -5.73 11.82
C THR A 182 1.77 -5.63 12.56
N LEU A 183 2.32 -6.75 13.05
CA LEU A 183 3.61 -6.79 13.75
C LEU A 183 4.77 -6.46 12.80
N MET A 184 4.69 -6.88 11.54
CA MET A 184 5.70 -6.60 10.53
C MET A 184 5.58 -5.19 9.93
N LEU A 185 4.43 -4.51 10.08
CA LEU A 185 4.17 -3.21 9.48
C LEU A 185 5.26 -2.16 9.77
N PRO A 186 5.79 -2.01 11.01
CA PRO A 186 6.86 -1.06 11.30
C PRO A 186 8.15 -1.35 10.51
N LEU A 187 8.45 -2.62 10.25
CA LEU A 187 9.62 -3.02 9.47
C LEU A 187 9.37 -2.79 7.97
N MET A 188 8.23 -3.25 7.48
CA MET A 188 7.89 -3.25 6.06
C MET A 188 7.60 -1.85 5.50
N PHE A 189 7.07 -0.95 6.33
CA PHE A 189 6.80 0.44 5.96
C PHE A 189 7.95 1.39 6.31
N PHE A 190 9.04 0.91 6.90
CA PHE A 190 10.22 1.73 7.18
C PHE A 190 10.78 2.31 5.86
N PRO A 191 11.16 3.60 5.80
CA PRO A 191 11.26 4.59 6.88
C PRO A 191 9.95 5.32 7.22
N GLY A 192 8.89 5.13 6.45
CA GLY A 192 7.56 5.72 6.67
C GLY A 192 6.94 5.40 8.03
N THR A 193 7.47 4.39 8.74
CA THR A 193 7.13 4.01 10.11
C THR A 193 7.14 5.17 11.11
N PHE A 194 8.05 6.14 10.93
CA PHE A 194 8.11 7.37 11.73
C PHE A 194 6.91 8.31 11.54
N LEU A 195 5.95 7.95 10.69
CA LEU A 195 4.72 8.69 10.45
C LEU A 195 3.47 7.90 10.86
N LEU A 196 3.58 6.65 11.34
CA LEU A 196 2.41 5.79 11.62
C LEU A 196 1.50 6.31 12.73
N GLY A 197 2.05 6.85 13.82
CA GLY A 197 1.30 7.47 14.90
C GLY A 197 0.57 8.72 14.43
N GLY A 198 1.22 9.50 13.56
CA GLY A 198 0.58 10.63 12.88
C GLY A 198 -0.54 10.18 11.92
N ALA A 199 -0.29 9.13 11.14
CA ALA A 199 -1.26 8.53 10.22
C ALA A 199 -2.50 8.04 10.98
N LEU A 200 -2.30 7.35 12.11
CA LEU A 200 -3.38 6.89 12.99
C LEU A 200 -4.14 8.07 13.60
N GLN A 201 -3.43 9.12 14.05
CA GLN A 201 -4.07 10.33 14.56
C GLN A 201 -4.92 10.98 13.47
N ALA A 202 -4.41 11.14 12.25
CA ALA A 202 -5.14 11.69 11.11
C ALA A 202 -6.37 10.84 10.78
N ALA A 203 -6.19 9.52 10.72
CA ALA A 203 -7.26 8.58 10.48
C ALA A 203 -8.37 8.70 11.54
N VAL A 204 -8.05 8.90 12.80
CA VAL A 204 -9.05 9.04 13.87
C VAL A 204 -9.68 10.43 13.89
N SER A 205 -8.87 11.49 13.92
CA SER A 205 -9.38 12.85 14.14
C SER A 205 -10.02 13.48 12.91
N ARG A 206 -9.68 13.02 11.70
CA ARG A 206 -10.16 13.59 10.42
C ARG A 206 -10.98 12.60 9.58
N ARG A 207 -11.42 11.47 10.14
CA ARG A 207 -12.18 10.39 9.45
C ARG A 207 -13.43 10.83 8.69
N LEU A 208 -13.98 12.00 9.03
CA LEU A 208 -15.17 12.53 8.36
C LEU A 208 -14.84 13.15 7.01
N GLU A 209 -13.61 13.61 6.80
CA GLU A 209 -13.15 14.16 5.52
C GLU A 209 -13.15 13.08 4.44
N PRO A 210 -13.73 13.33 3.25
CA PRO A 210 -13.82 12.31 2.20
C PRO A 210 -12.46 11.70 1.81
N ALA A 211 -11.42 12.52 1.64
CA ALA A 211 -10.10 12.04 1.25
C ALA A 211 -9.47 11.12 2.31
N ILE A 212 -9.64 11.44 3.60
CA ILE A 212 -9.14 10.62 4.72
C ILE A 212 -9.94 9.32 4.82
N ARG A 213 -11.26 9.39 4.70
CA ARG A 213 -12.13 8.20 4.66
C ARG A 213 -11.74 7.25 3.54
N PHE A 214 -11.47 7.79 2.34
CA PHE A 214 -10.99 7.00 1.22
C PHE A 214 -9.66 6.30 1.53
N ALA A 215 -8.69 7.03 2.09
CA ALA A 215 -7.39 6.46 2.44
C ALA A 215 -7.52 5.35 3.51
N ILE A 216 -8.39 5.52 4.52
CA ILE A 216 -8.71 4.47 5.50
C ILE A 216 -9.32 3.25 4.80
N CYS A 217 -10.30 3.45 3.93
CA CYS A 217 -10.99 2.36 3.24
C CYS A 217 -10.11 1.67 2.18
N TRP A 218 -9.08 2.33 1.66
CA TRP A 218 -8.10 1.69 0.80
C TRP A 218 -7.16 0.80 1.64
N PHE A 219 -6.67 1.31 2.77
CA PHE A 219 -5.75 0.56 3.62
C PHE A 219 -6.45 -0.58 4.37
N LEU A 220 -7.38 -0.24 5.25
CA LEU A 220 -7.78 -1.09 6.37
C LEU A 220 -8.55 -2.37 5.98
N PRO A 221 -9.60 -2.34 5.14
CA PRO A 221 -10.43 -3.53 4.93
C PRO A 221 -9.71 -4.64 4.18
N ALA A 222 -8.96 -4.30 3.13
CA ALA A 222 -8.14 -5.29 2.43
C ALA A 222 -6.97 -5.78 3.30
N PHE A 223 -6.37 -4.90 4.13
CA PHE A 223 -5.34 -5.30 5.07
C PHE A 223 -5.87 -6.32 6.09
N ILE A 224 -7.09 -6.13 6.60
CA ILE A 224 -7.75 -7.10 7.49
C ILE A 224 -7.97 -8.44 6.77
N ILE A 225 -8.37 -8.45 5.50
CA ILE A 225 -8.52 -9.69 4.72
C ILE A 225 -7.20 -10.45 4.66
N PHE A 226 -6.07 -9.77 4.40
CA PHE A 226 -4.76 -10.41 4.42
C PHE A 226 -4.35 -10.89 5.82
N GLU A 227 -4.72 -10.15 6.87
CA GLU A 227 -4.40 -10.50 8.25
C GLU A 227 -5.17 -11.74 8.74
N ILE A 228 -6.43 -11.91 8.32
CA ILE A 228 -7.23 -13.09 8.69
C ILE A 228 -6.96 -14.29 7.78
N SER A 229 -6.37 -14.09 6.60
CA SER A 229 -6.05 -15.17 5.66
C SER A 229 -5.05 -16.15 6.28
N PRO A 230 -5.28 -17.47 6.23
CA PRO A 230 -4.38 -18.44 6.86
C PRO A 230 -2.97 -18.44 6.26
N THR A 231 -2.88 -18.37 4.92
CA THR A 231 -1.61 -18.27 4.20
C THR A 231 -1.11 -16.83 4.19
N LYS A 232 0.11 -16.61 4.68
CA LYS A 232 0.70 -15.27 4.82
C LYS A 232 2.09 -15.19 4.21
N LEU A 233 2.18 -14.47 3.11
CA LEU A 233 3.45 -13.92 2.62
C LEU A 233 3.57 -12.46 3.04
N ILE A 234 4.81 -12.05 3.33
CA ILE A 234 5.14 -10.71 3.84
C ILE A 234 4.62 -9.60 2.92
N HIS A 235 4.62 -9.82 1.61
CA HIS A 235 4.25 -8.84 0.60
C HIS A 235 2.76 -8.76 0.26
N TYR A 236 1.93 -9.68 0.75
CA TYR A 236 0.49 -9.67 0.48
C TYR A 236 -0.22 -8.34 0.75
N PRO A 237 0.02 -7.63 1.87
CA PRO A 237 -0.64 -6.36 2.14
C PRO A 237 -0.09 -5.18 1.33
N LEU A 238 0.98 -5.33 0.55
CA LEU A 238 1.62 -4.24 -0.19
C LEU A 238 0.61 -3.36 -0.98
N PRO A 239 -0.40 -3.90 -1.69
CA PRO A 239 -1.36 -3.09 -2.42
C PRO A 239 -2.21 -2.13 -1.58
N THR A 240 -2.29 -2.35 -0.26
CA THR A 240 -3.06 -1.51 0.67
C THR A 240 -2.23 -0.31 1.18
N TYR A 241 -0.89 -0.37 1.05
CA TYR A 241 0.02 0.64 1.57
C TYR A 241 -0.12 1.99 0.87
N GLY A 242 -0.74 2.03 -0.32
CA GLY A 242 -1.12 3.30 -0.96
C GLY A 242 -2.04 4.17 -0.07
N GLY A 243 -3.03 3.55 0.59
CA GLY A 243 -3.88 4.25 1.56
C GLY A 243 -3.11 4.69 2.81
N LEU A 244 -2.21 3.84 3.31
CA LEU A 244 -1.35 4.13 4.45
C LEU A 244 -0.39 5.30 4.19
N ALA A 245 0.23 5.33 3.02
CA ALA A 245 1.13 6.40 2.59
C ALA A 245 0.41 7.76 2.48
N LEU A 246 -0.85 7.77 2.02
CA LEU A 246 -1.67 8.98 2.03
C LEU A 246 -1.93 9.48 3.44
N LEU A 247 -2.30 8.59 4.38
CA LEU A 247 -2.53 8.96 5.78
C LEU A 247 -1.24 9.48 6.46
N ALA A 248 -0.11 8.82 6.20
CA ALA A 248 1.20 9.20 6.71
C ALA A 248 1.61 10.61 6.26
N VAL A 249 1.41 10.95 4.98
CA VAL A 249 1.80 12.27 4.47
C VAL A 249 0.86 13.38 4.91
N VAL A 250 -0.43 13.09 5.06
CA VAL A 250 -1.37 14.07 5.62
C VAL A 250 -0.96 14.47 7.04
N SER A 251 -0.46 13.52 7.84
CA SER A 251 -0.09 13.80 9.23
C SER A 251 1.07 14.80 9.36
N ILE A 252 1.91 14.92 8.34
CA ILE A 252 3.03 15.89 8.28
C ILE A 252 2.50 17.33 8.42
N SER A 253 1.27 17.61 7.99
CA SER A 253 0.64 18.92 8.10
C SER A 253 -0.17 19.11 9.39
N MET A 254 -0.04 18.19 10.35
CA MET A 254 -0.81 18.19 11.59
C MET A 254 0.10 18.31 12.81
N ALA A 255 -0.40 19.01 13.83
CA ALA A 255 0.19 18.93 15.16
C ALA A 255 -0.05 17.53 15.74
N HIS A 256 1.03 16.82 16.04
CA HIS A 256 0.94 15.50 16.63
C HIS A 256 0.67 15.59 18.13
N LYS A 257 -0.24 14.74 18.62
CA LYS A 257 -0.40 14.50 20.06
C LYS A 257 0.84 13.75 20.57
N ARG A 258 1.10 13.86 21.88
CA ARG A 258 2.26 13.22 22.51
C ARG A 258 2.31 11.71 22.25
N TRP A 259 1.18 11.01 22.33
CA TRP A 259 1.10 9.56 22.06
C TRP A 259 1.50 9.23 20.62
N ALA A 260 1.14 10.06 19.64
CA ALA A 260 1.46 9.83 18.23
C ALA A 260 2.96 9.99 17.98
N ASN A 261 3.58 10.99 18.61
CA ASN A 261 5.04 11.16 18.55
C ASN A 261 5.79 10.02 19.26
N ILE A 262 5.32 9.58 20.43
CA ILE A 262 5.91 8.42 21.13
C ILE A 262 5.82 7.17 20.27
N MET A 263 4.66 6.90 19.67
CA MET A 263 4.46 5.76 18.79
C MET A 263 5.36 5.81 17.55
N ASN A 264 5.47 6.97 16.88
CA ASN A 264 6.38 7.17 15.76
C ASN A 264 7.83 6.84 16.14
N MET A 265 8.28 7.37 17.28
CA MET A 265 9.65 7.15 17.76
C MET A 265 9.88 5.69 18.14
N ALA A 266 8.99 5.09 18.94
CA ALA A 266 9.13 3.71 19.38
C ALA A 266 9.16 2.73 18.22
N LEU A 267 8.19 2.82 17.29
CA LEU A 267 8.12 1.95 16.13
C LEU A 267 9.27 2.19 15.15
N GLY A 268 9.65 3.45 14.94
CA GLY A 268 10.73 3.82 14.05
C GLY A 268 12.11 3.36 14.54
N LEU A 269 12.40 3.54 15.84
CA LEU A 269 13.61 3.03 16.48
C LEU A 269 13.64 1.51 16.45
N PHE A 270 12.54 0.85 16.81
CA PHE A 270 12.42 -0.60 16.74
C PHE A 270 12.74 -1.12 15.33
N ALA A 271 12.10 -0.56 14.30
CA ALA A 271 12.35 -0.96 12.91
C ALA A 271 13.80 -0.72 12.48
N GLY A 272 14.38 0.44 12.81
CA GLY A 272 15.78 0.75 12.48
C GLY A 272 16.77 -0.20 13.16
N VAL A 273 16.54 -0.57 14.42
CA VAL A 273 17.35 -1.55 15.15
C VAL A 273 17.22 -2.94 14.52
N VAL A 274 15.99 -3.38 14.21
CA VAL A 274 15.75 -4.69 13.60
C VAL A 274 16.39 -4.79 12.20
N ILE A 275 16.27 -3.76 11.36
CA ILE A 275 16.92 -3.74 10.03
C ILE A 275 18.44 -3.80 10.18
N SER A 276 19.00 -3.01 11.09
CA SER A 276 20.45 -3.01 11.36
C SER A 276 20.92 -4.38 11.85
N TRP A 277 20.16 -5.00 12.75
CA TRP A 277 20.44 -6.34 13.26
C TRP A 277 20.37 -7.38 12.13
N ILE A 278 19.31 -7.38 11.30
CA ILE A 278 19.19 -8.28 10.15
C ILE A 278 20.40 -8.14 9.22
N ALA A 279 20.82 -6.92 8.89
CA ALA A 279 21.96 -6.68 8.01
C ALA A 279 23.27 -7.22 8.62
N ILE A 280 23.51 -6.98 9.91
CA ILE A 280 24.70 -7.48 10.62
C ILE A 280 24.67 -9.01 10.69
N SER A 281 23.55 -9.59 11.12
CA SER A 281 23.39 -11.05 11.23
C SER A 281 23.58 -11.74 9.89
N ALA A 282 22.99 -11.21 8.83
CA ALA A 282 23.12 -11.76 7.48
C ALA A 282 24.58 -11.73 7.00
N LEU A 283 25.34 -10.67 7.30
CA LEU A 283 26.78 -10.63 7.01
C LEU A 283 27.56 -11.66 7.86
N THR A 284 27.24 -11.80 9.15
CA THR A 284 27.96 -12.76 10.01
C THR A 284 27.72 -14.21 9.64
N GLU A 285 26.52 -14.53 9.15
CA GLU A 285 26.11 -15.90 8.84
C GLU A 285 26.46 -16.28 7.39
N PHE A 286 26.25 -15.37 6.44
CA PHE A 286 26.33 -15.65 4.99
C PHE A 286 27.39 -14.81 4.26
N GLY A 287 28.23 -14.03 4.97
CA GLY A 287 29.18 -13.07 4.41
C GLY A 287 30.48 -13.65 3.85
N THR A 288 30.53 -14.94 3.54
CA THR A 288 31.71 -15.64 2.99
C THR A 288 31.92 -15.44 1.48
N GLY A 289 31.10 -14.56 0.85
CA GLY A 289 31.14 -14.29 -0.58
C GLY A 289 32.43 -13.66 -1.11
N ALA A 290 32.51 -13.54 -2.44
CA ALA A 290 33.72 -13.14 -3.16
C ALA A 290 34.25 -11.72 -2.85
N HIS A 291 33.40 -10.82 -2.33
CA HIS A 291 33.76 -9.42 -2.04
C HIS A 291 33.38 -9.00 -0.60
N PRO A 292 34.13 -9.43 0.42
CA PRO A 292 33.80 -9.16 1.83
C PRO A 292 33.81 -7.67 2.18
N THR A 293 34.65 -6.86 1.52
CA THR A 293 34.70 -5.40 1.72
C THR A 293 33.44 -4.69 1.20
N VAL A 294 32.85 -5.18 0.11
CA VAL A 294 31.59 -4.67 -0.43
C VAL A 294 30.44 -5.00 0.53
N ALA A 295 30.40 -6.24 1.03
CA ALA A 295 29.39 -6.67 2.00
C ALA A 295 29.46 -5.86 3.32
N LEU A 296 30.67 -5.64 3.85
CA LEU A 296 30.89 -4.82 5.04
C LEU A 296 30.48 -3.34 4.82
N THR A 297 30.83 -2.77 3.67
CA THR A 297 30.42 -1.41 3.30
C THR A 297 28.90 -1.29 3.20
N ALA A 298 28.25 -2.29 2.60
CA ALA A 298 26.80 -2.36 2.46
C ALA A 298 26.08 -2.40 3.83
N VAL A 299 26.59 -3.21 4.78
CA VAL A 299 26.09 -3.20 6.17
C VAL A 299 26.30 -1.84 6.81
N THR A 300 27.49 -1.26 6.69
CA THR A 300 27.80 0.03 7.32
C THR A 300 26.91 1.15 6.78
N VAL A 301 26.66 1.19 5.46
CA VAL A 301 25.72 2.13 4.85
C VAL A 301 24.30 1.90 5.36
N THR A 302 23.86 0.64 5.49
CA THR A 302 22.53 0.30 6.01
C THR A 302 22.35 0.76 7.46
N VAL A 303 23.32 0.48 8.32
CA VAL A 303 23.30 0.88 9.74
C VAL A 303 23.38 2.40 9.88
N ALA A 304 24.28 3.05 9.14
CA ALA A 304 24.40 4.52 9.13
C ALA A 304 23.10 5.20 8.66
N ALA A 305 22.45 4.65 7.63
CA ALA A 305 21.15 5.12 7.18
C ALA A 305 20.06 4.96 8.25
N CYS A 306 20.02 3.81 8.94
CA CYS A 306 19.10 3.58 10.05
C CYS A 306 19.35 4.57 11.20
N LEU A 307 20.61 4.85 11.54
CA LEU A 307 20.99 5.86 12.53
C LEU A 307 20.62 7.28 12.12
N LEU A 308 20.78 7.65 10.84
CA LEU A 308 20.35 8.94 10.31
C LEU A 308 18.83 9.12 10.42
N ILE A 309 18.08 8.07 10.05
CA ILE A 309 16.62 8.05 10.15
C ILE A 309 16.17 8.15 11.61
N ALA A 310 16.72 7.31 12.48
CA ALA A 310 16.39 7.23 13.90
C ALA A 310 16.79 8.50 14.67
N GLY A 311 18.04 8.92 14.50
CA GLY A 311 18.64 10.07 15.17
C GLY A 311 18.07 11.37 14.62
N LEU A 312 18.42 11.74 13.39
CA LEU A 312 18.06 13.04 12.82
C LEU A 312 16.60 13.09 12.35
N GLY A 313 16.14 12.08 11.61
CA GLY A 313 14.77 12.04 11.10
C GLY A 313 13.73 12.02 12.23
N GLY A 314 13.88 11.10 13.17
CA GLY A 314 13.05 10.99 14.37
C GLY A 314 13.07 12.27 15.21
N PHE A 315 14.26 12.83 15.48
CA PHE A 315 14.41 14.06 16.27
C PHE A 315 13.73 15.26 15.60
N PHE A 316 13.96 15.50 14.31
CA PHE A 316 13.32 16.62 13.61
C PHE A 316 11.80 16.46 13.55
N LEU A 317 11.28 15.25 13.36
CA LEU A 317 9.84 15.00 13.40
C LEU A 317 9.24 15.26 14.79
N TRP A 318 9.98 14.90 15.84
CA TRP A 318 9.61 15.17 17.24
C TRP A 318 9.55 16.66 17.54
N GLN A 319 10.55 17.41 17.07
CA GLN A 319 10.63 18.88 17.20
C GLN A 319 9.74 19.65 16.20
N ASN A 320 8.86 18.95 15.48
CA ASN A 320 7.96 19.51 14.46
C ASN A 320 8.65 20.18 13.26
N HIS A 321 9.93 19.90 13.00
CA HIS A 321 10.62 20.22 11.74
C HIS A 321 10.27 19.19 10.64
N LYS A 322 8.99 19.14 10.26
CA LYS A 322 8.42 18.04 9.48
C LYS A 322 9.03 17.86 8.08
N ALA A 323 9.39 18.97 7.41
CA ALA A 323 10.02 18.91 6.08
C ALA A 323 11.43 18.32 6.14
N THR A 324 12.25 18.79 7.10
CA THR A 324 13.60 18.28 7.32
C THR A 324 13.57 16.82 7.76
N GLY A 325 12.69 16.48 8.71
CA GLY A 325 12.49 15.11 9.16
C GLY A 325 12.13 14.17 8.00
N LEU A 326 11.18 14.58 7.14
CA LEU A 326 10.84 13.81 5.94
C LEU A 326 12.03 13.65 4.99
N ALA A 327 12.83 14.70 4.76
CA ALA A 327 14.02 14.61 3.92
C ALA A 327 15.02 13.58 4.47
N CYS A 328 15.25 13.57 5.79
CA CYS A 328 16.08 12.53 6.44
C CYS A 328 15.50 11.13 6.24
N LEU A 329 14.18 10.94 6.38
CA LEU A 329 13.53 9.66 6.12
C LEU A 329 13.76 9.20 4.68
N LEU A 330 13.58 10.08 3.69
CA LEU A 330 13.70 9.73 2.28
C LEU A 330 15.15 9.42 1.88
N ILE A 331 16.09 10.29 2.25
CA ILE A 331 17.51 10.13 1.94
C ILE A 331 18.05 8.87 2.62
N GLY A 332 17.80 8.72 3.92
CA GLY A 332 18.19 7.52 4.65
C GLY A 332 17.52 6.26 4.11
N GLY A 333 16.25 6.34 3.71
CA GLY A 333 15.53 5.20 3.13
C GLY A 333 16.18 4.69 1.85
N ILE A 334 16.56 5.61 0.95
CA ILE A 334 17.26 5.29 -0.29
C ILE A 334 18.60 4.60 0.00
N PHE A 335 19.44 5.20 0.85
CA PHE A 335 20.75 4.63 1.16
C PHE A 335 20.65 3.31 1.92
N GLY A 336 19.72 3.21 2.87
CA GLY A 336 19.47 1.99 3.63
C GLY A 336 19.05 0.85 2.72
N HIS A 337 18.15 1.10 1.77
CA HIS A 337 17.71 0.09 0.82
C HIS A 337 18.78 -0.32 -0.19
N LEU A 338 19.53 0.65 -0.73
CA LEU A 338 20.69 0.35 -1.59
C LEU A 338 21.73 -0.48 -0.84
N GLY A 339 21.98 -0.19 0.43
CA GLY A 339 22.81 -1.00 1.31
C GLY A 339 22.28 -2.44 1.45
N LEU A 340 20.99 -2.61 1.73
CA LEU A 340 20.37 -3.94 1.88
C LEU A 340 20.43 -4.78 0.59
N ILE A 341 20.10 -4.21 -0.58
CA ILE A 341 20.18 -4.96 -1.85
C ILE A 341 21.63 -5.31 -2.17
N THR A 342 22.54 -4.35 -1.98
CA THR A 342 23.97 -4.58 -2.23
C THR A 342 24.46 -5.71 -1.33
N LEU A 343 24.11 -5.67 -0.04
CA LEU A 343 24.43 -6.75 0.90
C LEU A 343 23.88 -8.10 0.40
N ALA A 344 22.60 -8.17 0.08
CA ALA A 344 21.95 -9.40 -0.39
C ALA A 344 22.65 -10.00 -1.62
N SER A 345 23.16 -9.17 -2.54
CA SER A 345 23.91 -9.63 -3.71
C SER A 345 25.28 -10.26 -3.39
N GLN A 346 25.80 -10.07 -2.17
CA GLN A 346 27.09 -10.57 -1.73
C GLN A 346 26.99 -11.78 -0.79
N LEU A 347 25.79 -12.12 -0.31
CA LEU A 347 25.59 -13.23 0.61
C LEU A 347 25.60 -14.58 -0.13
N GLN A 348 26.16 -15.60 0.51
CA GLN A 348 26.12 -16.98 0.04
C GLN A 348 25.40 -17.86 1.07
N PRO A 349 24.18 -18.34 0.75
CA PRO A 349 23.39 -19.20 1.63
C PRO A 349 24.02 -20.56 1.94
#